data_AF-A0A1E5VKT5-F1
#
_entry.id   AF-A0A1E5VKT5-F1
#
_cell.length_a   1.000
_cell.length_b   1.000
_cell.length_c   1.000
_cell.angle_alpha   90.00
_cell.angle_beta   90.00
_cell.angle_gamma   90.00
#
_symmetry.space_group_name_H-M   'P 1'
#
loop_
_entity.id
_entity.type
_entity.pdbx_description
1 polymer ?
#
loop_
_entity_poly.entity_id
_entity_poly.type
_entity_poly.pdbx_seq_one_letter_code
_entity_poly.pdbx_strand_id
1 'polypeptide(L)'
;MAMPALNRLTIDNCKLRCLPPGLANSKRLALRSLNVYQLSYLTSVENFPSVVELDVFDCPELKRISGLSRLCKIRIIRCPKLEALEDVPALDSVVLEDATMESLPGYLQAVNPRYLQLACSKKLYKSLSSGSSECNKISHIRKLNIGYLEGWMQAQS
;
A
#
# COMPACT_ATOMS: atom_id res chain seq x y z
N MET A 1 -16.59 18.79 16.22
CA MET A 1 -15.81 17.84 15.40
C MET A 1 -14.68 17.32 16.27
N ALA A 2 -14.58 16.01 16.51
CA ALA A 2 -13.54 15.46 17.39
C ALA A 2 -12.17 15.47 16.68
N MET A 3 -11.13 15.98 17.36
CA MET A 3 -9.75 16.04 16.87
C MET A 3 -9.57 16.78 15.52
N PRO A 4 -9.91 18.09 15.42
CA PRO A 4 -9.87 18.84 14.16
C PRO A 4 -8.45 19.03 13.58
N ALA A 5 -7.43 19.03 14.44
CA ALA A 5 -6.03 19.20 14.05
C ALA A 5 -5.27 17.87 13.86
N LEU A 6 -5.95 16.73 13.91
CA LEU A 6 -5.30 15.42 13.75
C LEU A 6 -4.68 15.30 12.36
N ASN A 7 -3.35 15.30 12.32
CA ASN A 7 -2.57 15.24 11.08
C ASN A 7 -2.07 13.83 10.75
N ARG A 8 -1.81 13.02 11.77
CA ARG A 8 -1.33 11.65 11.66
C ARG A 8 -2.21 10.73 12.50
N LEU A 9 -2.57 9.58 11.95
CA LEU A 9 -3.30 8.53 12.64
C LEU A 9 -2.55 7.22 12.44
N THR A 10 -2.22 6.57 13.55
CA THR A 10 -1.64 5.22 13.55
C THR A 10 -2.62 4.28 14.23
N ILE A 11 -2.90 3.16 13.58
CA ILE A 11 -3.72 2.06 14.10
C ILE A 11 -2.86 0.82 14.03
N ASP A 12 -2.57 0.25 15.19
CA ASP A 12 -1.62 -0.85 15.33
C ASP A 12 -2.24 -1.98 16.16
N ASN A 13 -2.03 -3.22 15.73
CA ASN A 13 -2.41 -4.46 16.43
C ASN A 13 -3.86 -4.46 16.94
N CYS A 14 -4.78 -3.93 16.14
CA CYS A 14 -6.20 -3.85 16.44
C CYS A 14 -6.99 -5.01 15.81
N LYS A 15 -8.03 -5.49 16.49
CA LYS A 15 -8.93 -6.55 15.96
C LYS A 15 -10.05 -5.99 15.08
N LEU A 16 -9.81 -4.85 14.44
CA LEU A 16 -10.80 -4.16 13.61
C LEU A 16 -10.94 -4.87 12.25
N ARG A 17 -12.18 -5.11 11.83
CA ARG A 17 -12.49 -5.63 10.48
C ARG A 17 -12.60 -4.52 9.44
N CYS A 18 -13.01 -3.33 9.88
CA CYS A 18 -13.10 -2.13 9.07
C CYS A 18 -12.69 -0.92 9.91
N LEU A 19 -12.19 0.12 9.24
CA LEU A 19 -11.92 1.39 9.89
C LEU A 19 -13.26 2.09 10.20
N PRO A 20 -13.47 2.60 11.41
CA PRO A 20 -14.74 3.23 11.76
C PRO A 20 -14.97 4.48 10.88
N PRO A 21 -16.19 4.67 10.34
CA PRO A 21 -16.49 5.75 9.40
C PRO A 21 -16.29 7.14 10.00
N GLY A 22 -16.33 7.27 11.34
CA GLY A 22 -16.00 8.51 12.04
C GLY A 22 -14.55 8.97 11.85
N LEU A 23 -13.62 8.05 11.57
CA LEU A 23 -12.23 8.35 11.22
C LEU A 23 -12.09 8.71 9.73
N ALA A 24 -12.78 7.96 8.86
CA ALA A 24 -12.87 8.16 7.42
C ALA A 24 -13.88 9.26 7.06
N ASN A 25 -13.71 10.43 7.66
CA ASN A 25 -14.63 11.56 7.50
C ASN A 25 -14.07 12.55 6.48
N SER A 26 -14.84 12.84 5.43
CA SER A 26 -14.47 13.83 4.39
C SER A 26 -14.22 15.23 4.95
N LYS A 27 -14.82 15.56 6.11
CA LYS A 27 -14.60 16.84 6.81
C LYS A 27 -13.28 16.88 7.60
N ARG A 28 -12.55 15.76 7.72
CA ARG A 28 -11.25 15.67 8.39
C ARG A 28 -10.14 16.12 7.44
N LEU A 29 -10.08 17.43 7.22
CA LEU A 29 -9.17 18.04 6.24
C LEU A 29 -7.71 18.13 6.71
N ALA A 30 -7.42 17.93 8.00
CA ALA A 30 -6.08 18.03 8.56
C ALA A 30 -5.26 16.72 8.46
N LEU A 31 -5.92 15.57 8.34
CA LEU A 31 -5.26 14.27 8.30
C LEU A 31 -4.48 14.15 6.98
N ARG A 32 -3.19 13.85 7.09
CA ARG A 32 -2.25 13.73 5.96
C ARG A 32 -1.59 12.37 5.92
N SER A 33 -1.41 11.73 7.07
CA SER A 33 -0.76 10.42 7.15
C SER A 33 -1.60 9.41 7.92
N LEU A 34 -1.74 8.22 7.33
CA LEU A 34 -2.44 7.09 7.92
C LEU A 34 -1.50 5.88 7.94
N ASN A 35 -1.30 5.31 9.12
CA ASN A 35 -0.47 4.14 9.33
C ASN A 35 -1.36 3.00 9.87
N VAL A 36 -1.32 1.84 9.23
CA VAL A 36 -2.19 0.69 9.49
C VAL A 36 -1.33 -0.56 9.63
N TYR A 37 -1.08 -0.98 10.85
CA TYR A 37 -0.09 -2.01 11.17
C TYR A 37 -0.74 -3.20 11.88
N GLN A 38 -0.36 -4.41 11.45
CA GLN A 38 -0.70 -5.67 12.11
C GLN A 38 -2.22 -5.89 12.30
N LEU A 39 -3.03 -5.41 11.36
CA LEU A 39 -4.49 -5.56 11.42
C LEU A 39 -4.91 -6.85 10.72
N SER A 40 -4.85 -7.96 11.44
CA SER A 40 -5.06 -9.32 10.91
C SER A 40 -6.45 -9.56 10.30
N TYR A 41 -7.44 -8.72 10.60
CA TYR A 41 -8.82 -8.87 10.11
C TYR A 41 -9.30 -7.73 9.23
N LEU A 42 -8.47 -6.69 9.02
CA LEU A 42 -8.88 -5.54 8.23
C LEU A 42 -9.03 -5.94 6.77
N THR A 43 -10.20 -5.71 6.19
CA THR A 43 -10.47 -6.10 4.79
C THR A 43 -10.40 -4.94 3.80
N SER A 44 -10.62 -3.70 4.25
CA SER A 44 -10.50 -2.52 3.39
C SER A 44 -10.10 -1.23 4.13
N VAL A 45 -9.43 -0.34 3.41
CA VAL A 45 -9.13 1.05 3.82
C VAL A 45 -9.81 1.98 2.83
N GLU A 46 -10.87 2.66 3.28
CA GLU A 46 -11.73 3.43 2.38
C GLU A 46 -12.05 4.82 2.93
N ASN A 47 -12.31 5.78 2.03
CA ASN A 47 -12.86 7.11 2.34
C ASN A 47 -11.95 8.04 3.17
N PHE A 48 -10.66 8.11 2.83
CA PHE A 48 -9.70 9.05 3.43
C PHE A 48 -9.19 10.09 2.39
N PRO A 49 -10.05 11.00 1.91
CA PRO A 49 -9.71 11.90 0.81
C PRO A 49 -8.64 12.96 1.14
N SER A 50 -8.33 13.17 2.42
CA SER A 50 -7.31 14.12 2.87
C SER A 50 -5.90 13.53 3.02
N VAL A 51 -5.80 12.19 3.08
CA VAL A 51 -4.55 11.46 3.28
C VAL A 51 -3.67 11.57 2.04
N VAL A 52 -2.41 11.87 2.28
CA VAL A 52 -1.35 12.05 1.28
C VAL A 52 -0.35 10.90 1.33
N GLU A 53 -0.12 10.34 2.52
CA GLU A 53 0.79 9.22 2.75
C GLU A 53 0.07 8.10 3.51
N LEU A 54 0.04 6.90 2.92
CA LEU A 54 -0.53 5.70 3.53
C LEU A 54 0.56 4.66 3.72
N ASP A 55 0.62 4.11 4.92
CA ASP A 55 1.55 3.07 5.30
C ASP A 55 0.78 1.85 5.82
N VAL A 56 0.93 0.71 5.16
CA VAL A 56 0.26 -0.53 5.52
C VAL A 56 1.31 -1.61 5.73
N PHE A 57 1.30 -2.22 6.90
CA PHE A 57 2.24 -3.26 7.27
C PHE A 57 1.47 -4.43 7.88
N ASP A 58 1.74 -5.64 7.39
CA ASP A 58 1.28 -6.88 8.02
C ASP A 58 -0.25 -6.96 8.17
N CYS A 59 -0.97 -6.57 7.12
CA CYS A 59 -2.43 -6.69 7.04
C CYS A 59 -2.81 -7.80 6.05
N PRO A 60 -2.81 -9.08 6.46
CA PRO A 60 -2.92 -10.22 5.56
C PRO A 60 -4.31 -10.38 4.91
N GLU A 61 -5.37 -9.86 5.54
CA GLU A 61 -6.75 -9.93 5.02
C GLU A 61 -7.16 -8.68 4.23
N LEU A 62 -6.26 -7.70 4.07
CA LEU A 62 -6.57 -6.47 3.37
C LEU A 62 -6.71 -6.75 1.87
N LYS A 63 -7.89 -6.44 1.31
CA LYS A 63 -8.22 -6.70 -0.10
C LYS A 63 -8.34 -5.46 -0.96
N ARG A 64 -8.78 -4.35 -0.36
CA ARG A 64 -9.08 -3.11 -1.09
C ARG A 64 -8.59 -1.86 -0.38
N ILE A 65 -8.03 -0.94 -1.15
CA ILE A 65 -7.77 0.45 -0.74
C ILE A 65 -8.45 1.37 -1.76
N SER A 66 -9.38 2.23 -1.32
CA SER A 66 -10.11 3.11 -2.24
C SER A 66 -10.57 4.44 -1.63
N GLY A 67 -10.77 5.46 -2.48
CA GLY A 67 -11.28 6.76 -2.05
C GLY A 67 -10.25 7.61 -1.32
N LEU A 68 -8.97 7.51 -1.71
CA LEU A 68 -7.88 8.36 -1.20
C LEU A 68 -7.42 9.32 -2.31
N SER A 69 -8.27 10.29 -2.62
CA SER A 69 -8.08 11.18 -3.78
C SER A 69 -6.80 12.02 -3.77
N ARG A 70 -6.22 12.27 -2.60
CA ARG A 70 -4.99 13.04 -2.42
C ARG A 70 -3.76 12.17 -2.12
N LEU A 71 -3.89 10.86 -2.16
CA LEU A 71 -2.80 9.95 -1.85
C LEU A 71 -1.68 10.12 -2.88
N CYS A 72 -0.51 10.54 -2.44
CA CYS A 72 0.66 10.67 -3.29
C CYS A 72 1.65 9.53 -3.09
N LYS A 73 1.74 9.00 -1.86
CA LYS A 73 2.67 7.92 -1.53
C LYS A 73 1.96 6.80 -0.80
N ILE A 74 2.23 5.57 -1.21
CA ILE A 74 1.76 4.38 -0.52
C ILE A 74 2.90 3.40 -0.29
N ARG A 75 2.99 2.88 0.93
CA ARG A 75 3.88 1.78 1.30
C ARG A 75 3.04 0.60 1.76
N ILE A 76 3.23 -0.56 1.15
CA ILE A 76 2.51 -1.80 1.44
C ILE A 76 3.53 -2.90 1.70
N ILE A 77 3.52 -3.45 2.90
CA ILE A 77 4.44 -4.50 3.32
C ILE A 77 3.65 -5.69 3.86
N ARG A 78 3.94 -6.89 3.30
CA ARG A 78 3.30 -8.16 3.70
C ARG A 78 1.77 -8.09 3.73
N CYS A 79 1.18 -7.66 2.63
CA CYS A 79 -0.27 -7.65 2.39
C CYS A 79 -0.62 -8.49 1.14
N PRO A 80 -0.52 -9.83 1.22
CA PRO A 80 -0.59 -10.70 0.05
C PRO A 80 -1.97 -10.76 -0.63
N LYS A 81 -3.05 -10.41 0.09
CA LYS A 81 -4.43 -10.44 -0.44
C LYS A 81 -4.91 -9.12 -1.03
N LEU A 82 -4.05 -8.09 -1.09
CA LEU A 82 -4.43 -6.81 -1.65
C LEU A 82 -4.60 -6.94 -3.17
N GLU A 83 -5.82 -6.75 -3.66
CA GLU A 83 -6.18 -6.98 -5.05
C GLU A 83 -6.58 -5.68 -5.76
N ALA A 84 -7.08 -4.69 -5.01
CA ALA A 84 -7.63 -3.46 -5.57
C ALA A 84 -7.04 -2.20 -4.92
N LEU A 85 -6.58 -1.29 -5.78
CA LEU A 85 -6.16 0.06 -5.44
C LEU A 85 -6.89 1.04 -6.38
N GLU A 86 -7.98 1.63 -5.89
CA GLU A 86 -8.97 2.37 -6.70
C GLU A 86 -9.10 3.81 -6.20
N ASP A 87 -9.58 4.73 -7.06
CA ASP A 87 -9.82 6.13 -6.70
C ASP A 87 -8.63 6.85 -6.04
N VAL A 88 -7.42 6.60 -6.56
CA VAL A 88 -6.15 7.22 -6.15
C VAL A 88 -5.48 8.02 -7.29
N PRO A 89 -6.16 9.02 -7.87
CA PRO A 89 -5.69 9.75 -9.05
C PRO A 89 -4.38 10.52 -8.85
N ALA A 90 -4.01 10.84 -7.61
CA ALA A 90 -2.81 11.60 -7.26
C ALA A 90 -1.59 10.72 -6.94
N LEU A 91 -1.69 9.39 -7.09
CA LEU A 91 -0.67 8.46 -6.67
C LEU A 91 0.61 8.61 -7.52
N ASP A 92 1.72 8.95 -6.86
CA ASP A 92 2.99 9.25 -7.51
C ASP A 92 4.07 8.22 -7.17
N SER A 93 4.05 7.66 -5.96
CA SER A 93 5.04 6.72 -5.46
C SER A 93 4.40 5.51 -4.77
N VAL A 94 4.85 4.32 -5.17
CA VAL A 94 4.44 3.04 -4.58
C VAL A 94 5.67 2.31 -4.07
N VAL A 95 5.61 1.81 -2.85
CA VAL A 95 6.60 0.91 -2.26
C VAL A 95 5.90 -0.39 -1.90
N LEU A 96 6.35 -1.51 -2.47
CA LEU A 96 5.85 -2.85 -2.19
C LEU A 96 6.96 -3.73 -1.63
N GLU A 97 6.74 -4.36 -0.49
CA GLU A 97 7.70 -5.29 0.10
C GLU A 97 7.03 -6.56 0.59
N ASP A 98 7.34 -7.69 -0.05
CA ASP A 98 6.84 -9.01 0.36
C ASP A 98 7.76 -10.12 -0.18
N ALA A 99 8.43 -10.81 0.74
CA ALA A 99 9.35 -11.91 0.41
C ALA A 99 8.63 -13.14 -0.18
N THR A 100 7.32 -13.25 0.00
CA THR A 100 6.47 -14.34 -0.49
C THR A 100 5.78 -14.00 -1.82
N MET A 101 5.93 -12.77 -2.32
CA MET A 101 5.31 -12.33 -3.57
C MET A 101 5.90 -13.08 -4.77
N GLU A 102 5.09 -13.94 -5.38
CA GLU A 102 5.47 -14.72 -6.58
C GLU A 102 5.04 -14.08 -7.90
N SER A 103 4.07 -13.17 -7.86
CA SER A 103 3.56 -12.42 -9.02
C SER A 103 3.28 -10.98 -8.64
N LEU A 104 3.41 -10.06 -9.60
CA LEU A 104 3.08 -8.67 -9.41
C LEU A 104 1.56 -8.49 -9.28
N PRO A 105 1.11 -7.65 -8.34
CA PRO A 105 -0.31 -7.40 -8.15
C PRO A 105 -0.96 -6.77 -9.39
N GLY A 106 -2.18 -7.22 -9.71
CA GLY A 106 -2.93 -6.75 -10.88
C GLY A 106 -3.24 -5.25 -10.86
N TYR A 107 -3.46 -4.68 -9.67
CA TYR A 107 -3.76 -3.25 -9.51
C TYR A 107 -2.64 -2.33 -10.01
N LEU A 108 -1.39 -2.80 -10.14
CA LEU A 108 -0.29 -1.99 -10.69
C LEU A 108 -0.53 -1.56 -12.15
N GLN A 109 -1.33 -2.33 -12.90
CA GLN A 109 -1.78 -1.94 -14.23
C GLN A 109 -2.83 -0.84 -14.20
N ALA A 110 -3.65 -0.80 -13.14
CA ALA A 110 -4.74 0.16 -13.01
C ALA A 110 -4.26 1.53 -12.50
N VAL A 111 -3.09 1.58 -11.86
CA VAL A 111 -2.47 2.82 -11.39
C VAL A 111 -1.29 3.24 -12.25
N ASN A 112 -0.99 4.54 -12.29
CA ASN A 112 0.13 5.08 -13.08
C ASN A 112 1.11 5.90 -12.22
N PRO A 113 1.78 5.30 -11.23
CA PRO A 113 2.75 6.00 -10.41
C PRO A 113 4.00 6.35 -11.22
N ARG A 114 4.69 7.43 -10.86
CA ARG A 114 5.99 7.76 -11.46
C ARG A 114 7.13 6.91 -10.91
N TYR A 115 7.02 6.48 -9.65
CA TYR A 115 8.04 5.73 -8.92
C TYR A 115 7.45 4.43 -8.34
N LEU A 116 8.09 3.30 -8.62
CA LEU A 116 7.81 2.03 -7.96
C LEU A 116 9.09 1.46 -7.37
N GLN A 117 9.09 1.25 -6.05
CA GLN A 117 10.09 0.42 -5.37
C GLN A 117 9.45 -0.92 -5.02
N LEU A 118 10.11 -2.01 -5.38
CA LEU A 118 9.64 -3.37 -5.17
C LEU A 118 10.74 -4.22 -4.54
N ALA A 119 10.49 -4.74 -3.35
CA ALA A 119 11.30 -5.79 -2.75
C ALA A 119 10.47 -7.08 -2.70
N CYS A 120 10.78 -8.02 -3.57
CA CYS A 120 9.96 -9.22 -3.77
C CYS A 120 10.70 -10.52 -3.48
N SER A 121 10.07 -11.67 -3.77
CA SER A 121 10.76 -12.96 -3.71
C SER A 121 11.89 -13.04 -4.76
N LYS A 122 12.93 -13.81 -4.45
CA LYS A 122 14.03 -14.09 -5.40
C LYS A 122 13.52 -14.70 -6.72
N LYS A 123 12.44 -15.48 -6.66
CA LYS A 123 11.79 -16.10 -7.83
C LYS A 123 11.16 -15.05 -8.73
N LEU A 124 10.36 -14.13 -8.17
CA LEU A 124 9.74 -13.05 -8.93
C LEU A 124 10.80 -12.08 -9.50
N TYR A 125 11.81 -11.71 -8.71
CA TYR A 125 12.91 -10.87 -9.19
C TYR A 125 13.61 -11.44 -10.42
N LYS A 126 13.94 -12.75 -10.41
CA LYS A 126 14.53 -13.44 -11.56
C LYS A 126 13.58 -13.44 -12.76
N SER A 127 12.29 -13.69 -12.53
CA SER A 127 11.25 -13.65 -13.56
C SER A 127 11.19 -12.28 -14.26
N LEU A 128 11.20 -11.19 -13.47
CA LEU A 128 11.22 -9.81 -13.99
C LEU A 128 12.52 -9.50 -14.73
N SER A 129 13.66 -9.96 -14.21
CA SER A 129 14.97 -9.78 -14.85
C SER A 129 15.07 -10.52 -16.20
N SER A 130 14.36 -11.64 -16.35
CA SER A 130 14.29 -12.39 -17.61
C SER A 130 13.28 -11.84 -18.62
N GLY A 131 12.57 -10.75 -18.30
CA GLY A 131 11.57 -10.15 -19.20
C GLY A 131 10.28 -10.96 -19.31
N SER A 132 9.82 -11.58 -18.22
CA SER A 132 8.55 -12.32 -18.23
C SER A 132 7.34 -11.42 -18.48
N SER A 133 6.17 -12.05 -18.70
CA SER A 133 4.89 -11.34 -18.86
C SER A 133 4.53 -10.43 -17.70
N GLU A 134 5.13 -10.65 -16.51
CA GLU A 134 4.92 -9.80 -15.34
C GLU A 134 5.43 -8.36 -15.57
N CYS A 135 6.48 -8.18 -16.37
CA CYS A 135 7.02 -6.84 -16.67
C CYS A 135 6.00 -5.93 -17.36
N ASN A 136 5.02 -6.50 -18.07
CA ASN A 136 3.94 -5.74 -18.70
C ASN A 136 3.08 -4.98 -17.69
N LYS A 137 3.03 -5.44 -16.43
CA LYS A 137 2.24 -4.82 -15.35
C LYS A 137 2.84 -3.51 -14.85
N ILE A 138 4.12 -3.26 -15.14
CA ILE A 138 4.90 -2.12 -14.62
C ILE A 138 5.67 -1.39 -15.73
N SER A 139 5.44 -1.75 -17.00
CA SER A 139 6.17 -1.21 -18.15
C SER A 139 5.89 0.27 -18.41
N HIS A 140 4.75 0.77 -17.94
CA HIS A 140 4.36 2.18 -18.03
C HIS A 140 5.02 3.07 -16.96
N ILE A 141 5.64 2.46 -15.93
CA ILE A 141 6.21 3.18 -14.79
C ILE A 141 7.64 3.64 -15.14
N ARG A 142 7.90 4.95 -15.01
CA ARG A 142 9.15 5.56 -15.47
C ARG A 142 10.37 5.22 -14.63
N LYS A 143 10.22 5.15 -13.31
CA LYS A 143 11.32 4.92 -12.37
C LYS A 143 11.02 3.68 -11.54
N LEU A 144 11.80 2.63 -11.79
CA LEU A 144 11.69 1.33 -11.16
C LEU A 144 12.94 1.07 -10.32
N ASN A 145 12.76 0.68 -9.06
CA ASN A 145 13.81 0.10 -8.23
C ASN A 145 13.31 -1.26 -7.75
N ILE A 146 13.84 -2.33 -8.33
CA ILE A 146 13.42 -3.69 -8.06
C ILE A 146 14.57 -4.43 -7.39
N GLY A 147 14.31 -4.93 -6.19
CA GLY A 147 15.19 -5.82 -5.45
C GLY A 147 14.45 -7.07 -5.01
N TYR A 148 15.17 -7.92 -4.30
CA TYR A 148 14.60 -9.08 -3.62
C TYR A 148 15.12 -9.16 -2.20
N LEU A 149 14.33 -9.74 -1.33
CA LEU A 149 14.67 -9.90 0.09
C LEU A 149 15.49 -11.20 0.24
N GLU A 150 16.80 -11.09 0.48
CA GLU A 150 17.65 -12.23 0.87
C GLU A 150 17.66 -12.38 2.38
N GLY A 151 17.07 -13.48 2.89
CA GLY A 151 17.17 -13.85 4.31
C GLY A 151 16.52 -12.86 5.26
N TRP A 152 15.54 -13.31 6.03
CA TRP A 152 15.01 -12.50 7.12
C TRP A 152 16.14 -12.26 8.14
N MET A 153 16.66 -11.04 8.25
CA MET A 153 17.30 -10.50 9.46
C MET A 153 17.68 -9.01 9.28
N GLN A 154 16.81 -8.10 9.72
CA GLN A 154 17.01 -7.27 10.92
C GLN A 154 16.06 -6.04 10.96
N ALA A 155 15.40 -5.92 12.11
CA ALA A 155 14.93 -4.71 12.79
C ALA A 155 13.94 -3.78 12.06
N GLN A 156 12.71 -3.74 12.57
CA GLN A 156 12.23 -2.51 13.21
C GLN A 156 11.59 -2.86 14.55
N SER A 157 12.36 -2.61 15.61
CA SER A 157 11.89 -2.40 16.99
C SER A 157 11.30 -1.00 17.14
#